data_AF-A0A815G383-F1
#
_entry.id   AF-A0A815G383-F1
#
_cell.length_a   1.000
_cell.length_b   1.000
_cell.length_c   1.000
_cell.angle_alpha   90.00
_cell.angle_beta   90.00
_cell.angle_gamma   90.00
#
_symmetry.space_group_name_H-M   'P 1'
#
loop_
_entity.id
_entity.type
_entity.pdbx_description
1 polymer ?
#
loop_
_entity_poly.entity_id
_entity_poly.type
_entity_poly.pdbx_seq_one_letter_code
_entity_poly.pdbx_strand_id
1 'polypeptide(L)'
;MNFGVDKDSSLIDTSVLPNDIFTRVDDDFFSIVKALAGDSVFNILRIQLINSARKLLSTPDVFAFFQIESEETDKIKAESCFKSKTGQYFVKPGIQTSLSYLIKLLNQKLKEELTLNENNETRDTFISNEFIDKHPLLKSLIRWYQQNDSENNNKANRYTESINKFAICLYIFGGKQCYEFVRLNMPGSIPHLSTLGDLINKSNMTLTEAEFKFDSLQKFQSGFGFCSEGTTGVIPKVEYDSSTNSFIGFTTPIVDGIPLTKHYQADTFDDFKIIYSTNETAPLLNVHMFQSISTEDDPTNFPKPVLLSAYGVDNKFTAMDILRRWMYIFERCLDKDVRIIGFSTVKQQHLPKQALINIHLFNSQPCESLFRDARSLSSTSSTVVNFTVKDFMRRSQKLSILNQFKHNHLEKDLSFPIHHKHKREHPLQSSHQLDNIDTLDIQKLISNAYDQALRLAKHSKILDKLNEHKINCLNDLSSYIFDMLNKNSRMINYSFRTENNTTDEFVLDEENEDNDVINYAPDQLIDEILFDAQSDGVSDDDENILNSTKSDFNGIRIVDNINLAIRKSYFKVKINDNIKYLHKQSACWLQSSQITKLSSDRLSRVMQQTSGHD
;
A
#
# COMPACT_ATOMS: atom_id res chain seq x y z
N MET A 1 22.53 -70.55 7.07
CA MET A 1 22.63 -70.65 8.54
C MET A 1 22.21 -69.31 9.10
N ASN A 2 21.02 -69.24 9.70
CA ASN A 2 20.55 -68.04 10.40
C ASN A 2 21.30 -67.95 11.72
N PHE A 3 22.15 -66.93 11.86
CA PHE A 3 22.68 -66.56 13.17
C PHE A 3 21.57 -65.86 13.96
N GLY A 4 21.24 -66.45 15.10
CA GLY A 4 20.24 -65.94 16.02
C GLY A 4 20.62 -64.54 16.51
N VAL A 5 19.62 -63.68 16.60
CA VAL A 5 19.71 -62.39 17.29
C VAL A 5 19.71 -62.70 18.79
N ASP A 6 20.91 -62.75 19.37
CA ASP A 6 21.06 -62.82 20.82
C ASP A 6 20.46 -61.57 21.46
N LYS A 7 19.48 -61.81 22.33
CA LYS A 7 18.70 -60.83 23.07
C LYS A 7 19.34 -60.55 24.43
N ASP A 8 20.67 -60.43 24.47
CA ASP A 8 21.42 -60.01 25.65
C ASP A 8 21.84 -58.55 25.48
N SER A 9 20.89 -57.63 25.68
CA SER A 9 21.19 -56.22 25.89
C SER A 9 21.72 -56.04 27.31
N SER A 10 22.95 -56.46 27.55
CA SER A 10 23.74 -55.83 28.60
C SER A 10 23.75 -54.33 28.29
N LEU A 11 23.32 -53.50 29.24
CA LEU A 11 23.36 -52.05 29.07
C LEU A 11 24.81 -51.66 28.78
N ILE A 12 25.10 -51.32 27.53
CA ILE A 12 26.38 -50.78 27.14
C ILE A 12 26.46 -49.38 27.76
N ASP A 13 27.38 -49.18 28.68
CA ASP A 13 27.57 -47.90 29.35
C ASP A 13 28.21 -46.88 28.38
N THR A 14 27.39 -45.96 27.88
CA THR A 14 27.80 -44.88 26.97
C THR A 14 28.44 -43.70 27.70
N SER A 15 28.50 -43.70 29.04
CA SER A 15 29.11 -42.61 29.83
C SER A 15 30.62 -42.51 29.65
N VAL A 16 31.25 -43.58 29.17
CA VAL A 16 32.68 -43.63 28.84
C VAL A 16 33.00 -42.78 27.59
N LEU A 17 32.01 -42.49 26.74
CA LEU A 17 32.17 -41.62 25.59
C LEU A 17 31.86 -40.15 25.95
N PRO A 18 32.69 -39.19 25.52
CA PRO A 18 32.37 -37.77 25.62
C PRO A 18 31.06 -37.42 24.89
N ASN A 19 30.33 -36.42 25.40
CA ASN A 19 29.07 -35.97 24.79
C ASN A 19 29.26 -35.37 23.39
N ASP A 20 30.46 -34.87 23.09
CA ASP A 20 30.85 -34.25 21.82
C ASP A 20 31.60 -35.22 20.88
N ILE A 21 31.50 -36.55 21.09
CA ILE A 21 32.25 -37.55 20.33
C ILE A 21 32.05 -37.46 18.80
N PHE A 22 30.87 -37.04 18.34
CA PHE A 22 30.57 -36.92 16.91
C PHE A 22 31.08 -35.64 16.25
N THR A 23 31.53 -34.66 17.04
CA THR A 23 32.15 -33.42 16.53
C THR A 23 33.68 -33.47 16.59
N ARG A 24 34.27 -34.42 17.31
CA ARG A 24 35.73 -34.61 17.38
C ARG A 24 36.28 -35.23 16.10
N VAL A 25 37.42 -34.71 15.66
CA VAL A 25 38.13 -35.14 14.44
C VAL A 25 39.62 -35.27 14.75
N ASP A 26 40.33 -36.09 13.98
CA ASP A 26 41.79 -36.26 14.03
C ASP A 26 42.29 -36.67 15.43
N ASP A 27 43.28 -35.98 15.98
CA ASP A 27 44.00 -36.37 17.20
C ASP A 27 43.06 -36.52 18.41
N ASP A 28 42.03 -35.68 18.50
CA ASP A 28 41.04 -35.76 19.59
C ASP A 28 40.22 -37.05 19.51
N PHE A 29 39.79 -37.44 18.30
CA PHE A 29 39.09 -38.71 18.08
C PHE A 29 40.03 -39.90 18.32
N PHE A 30 41.25 -39.82 17.80
CA PHE A 30 42.23 -40.88 17.91
C PHE A 30 42.69 -41.14 19.35
N SER A 31 42.80 -40.10 20.18
CA SER A 31 43.12 -40.24 21.61
C SER A 31 42.09 -41.11 22.34
N ILE A 32 40.80 -40.94 22.00
CA ILE A 32 39.69 -41.71 22.55
C ILE A 32 39.71 -43.15 22.04
N VAL A 33 39.95 -43.35 20.73
CA VAL A 33 40.11 -44.69 20.14
C VAL A 33 41.24 -45.44 20.83
N LYS A 34 42.39 -44.80 21.04
CA LYS A 34 43.54 -45.40 21.70
C LYS A 34 43.24 -45.78 23.15
N ALA A 35 42.52 -44.94 23.89
CA ALA A 35 42.12 -45.22 25.27
C ALA A 35 41.11 -46.37 25.38
N LEU A 36 40.18 -46.51 24.42
CA LEU A 36 39.08 -47.48 24.49
C LEU A 36 39.37 -48.81 23.78
N ALA A 37 40.08 -48.77 22.66
CA ALA A 37 40.29 -49.92 21.77
C ALA A 37 41.78 -50.30 21.59
N GLY A 38 42.69 -49.54 22.21
CA GLY A 38 44.13 -49.80 22.21
C GLY A 38 44.88 -49.32 20.97
N ASP A 39 46.21 -49.41 21.02
CA ASP A 39 47.11 -48.90 19.98
C ASP A 39 46.91 -49.56 18.61
N SER A 40 46.62 -50.86 18.59
CA SER A 40 46.45 -51.60 17.32
C SER A 40 45.23 -51.11 16.54
N VAL A 41 44.10 -50.85 17.21
CA VAL A 41 42.89 -50.32 16.55
C VAL A 41 43.13 -48.87 16.11
N PHE A 42 43.82 -48.07 16.93
CA PHE A 42 44.22 -46.72 16.55
C PHE A 42 45.06 -46.70 15.27
N ASN A 43 46.10 -47.53 15.17
CA ASN A 43 46.97 -47.60 13.98
C ASN A 43 46.18 -48.01 12.72
N ILE A 44 45.26 -48.96 12.87
CA ILE A 44 44.37 -49.42 11.78
C ILE A 44 43.45 -48.30 11.28
N LEU A 45 42.88 -47.49 12.17
CA LEU A 45 42.00 -46.38 11.76
C LEU A 45 42.80 -45.20 11.19
N ARG A 46 43.98 -44.94 11.74
CA ARG A 46 44.85 -43.83 11.30
C ARG A 46 45.36 -44.02 9.87
N ILE A 47 45.82 -45.22 9.51
CA ILE A 47 46.34 -45.47 8.15
C ILE A 47 45.24 -45.35 7.08
N GLN A 48 43.99 -45.60 7.44
CA GLN A 48 42.82 -45.46 6.57
C GLN A 48 42.22 -44.05 6.58
N LEU A 49 42.80 -43.10 7.34
CA LEU A 49 42.26 -41.75 7.54
C LEU A 49 40.81 -41.74 8.06
N ILE A 50 40.43 -42.77 8.82
CA ILE A 50 39.15 -42.82 9.55
C ILE A 50 39.31 -41.98 10.81
N ASN A 51 39.21 -40.67 10.63
CA ASN A 51 39.55 -39.66 11.63
C ASN A 51 38.33 -39.12 12.41
N SER A 52 37.15 -39.74 12.32
CA SER A 52 35.97 -39.35 13.09
C SER A 52 35.02 -40.52 13.33
N ALA A 53 34.19 -40.41 14.37
CA ALA A 53 33.18 -41.42 14.70
C ALA A 53 32.19 -41.66 13.54
N ARG A 54 31.79 -40.60 12.82
CA ARG A 54 30.87 -40.71 11.68
C ARG A 54 31.49 -41.51 10.53
N LYS A 55 32.74 -41.21 10.16
CA LYS A 55 33.46 -41.99 9.13
C LYS A 55 33.61 -43.46 9.52
N LEU A 56 33.90 -43.74 10.79
CA LEU A 56 34.01 -45.10 11.29
C LEU A 56 32.70 -45.87 11.14
N LEU A 57 31.58 -45.26 11.54
CA LEU A 57 30.24 -45.87 11.41
C LEU A 57 29.79 -46.05 9.95
N SER A 58 30.29 -45.22 9.03
CA SER A 58 30.00 -45.34 7.59
C SER A 58 30.92 -46.32 6.86
N THR A 59 31.97 -46.84 7.50
CA THR A 59 32.92 -47.77 6.86
C THR A 59 32.42 -49.21 7.02
N PRO A 60 32.03 -49.91 5.93
CA PRO A 60 31.41 -51.22 6.02
C PRO A 60 32.38 -52.32 6.48
N ASP A 61 33.65 -52.24 6.07
CA ASP A 61 34.70 -53.17 6.49
C ASP A 61 36.03 -52.42 6.72
N VAL A 62 36.37 -52.25 7.99
CA VAL A 62 37.59 -51.56 8.44
C VAL A 62 38.85 -52.41 8.16
N PHE A 63 38.74 -53.70 7.89
CA PHE A 63 39.88 -54.59 7.66
C PHE A 63 40.15 -54.85 6.18
N ALA A 64 39.32 -54.34 5.26
CA ALA A 64 39.46 -54.56 3.82
C ALA A 64 40.83 -54.10 3.27
N PHE A 65 41.42 -53.04 3.84
CA PHE A 65 42.72 -52.52 3.41
C PHE A 65 43.90 -53.49 3.62
N PHE A 66 43.73 -54.56 4.42
CA PHE A 66 44.78 -55.59 4.57
C PHE A 66 45.04 -56.39 3.29
N GLN A 67 44.18 -56.27 2.27
CA GLN A 67 44.43 -56.86 0.96
C GLN A 67 45.49 -56.10 0.14
N ILE A 68 45.82 -54.87 0.53
CA ILE A 68 46.82 -54.04 -0.14
C ILE A 68 48.22 -54.54 0.29
N GLU A 69 49.13 -54.65 -0.68
CA GLU A 69 50.54 -54.99 -0.46
C GLU A 69 51.36 -53.70 -0.38
N SER A 70 51.70 -53.27 0.84
CA SER A 70 52.56 -52.09 1.07
C SER A 70 53.38 -52.27 2.35
N GLU A 71 54.53 -51.59 2.44
CA GLU A 71 55.41 -51.65 3.62
C GLU A 71 54.69 -51.18 4.89
N GLU A 72 53.81 -50.18 4.78
CA GLU A 72 53.02 -49.66 5.89
C GLU A 72 51.96 -50.65 6.36
N THR A 73 51.27 -51.32 5.42
CA THR A 73 50.29 -52.36 5.78
C THR A 73 50.96 -53.59 6.37
N ASP A 74 52.17 -53.95 5.94
CA ASP A 74 52.91 -55.10 6.46
C ASP A 74 53.34 -54.92 7.92
N LYS A 75 53.74 -53.70 8.30
CA LYS A 75 54.01 -53.35 9.72
C LYS A 75 52.76 -53.55 10.58
N ILE A 76 51.61 -53.06 10.13
CA ILE A 76 50.34 -53.19 10.87
C ILE A 76 49.86 -54.66 10.89
N LYS A 77 50.02 -55.42 9.80
CA LYS A 77 49.71 -56.85 9.74
C LYS A 77 50.54 -57.65 10.74
N ALA A 78 51.83 -57.35 10.87
CA ALA A 78 52.72 -58.02 11.81
C ALA A 78 52.27 -57.79 13.28
N GLU A 79 51.79 -56.59 13.59
CA GLU A 79 51.30 -56.25 14.93
C GLU A 79 49.87 -56.77 15.20
N SER A 80 49.00 -56.77 14.20
CA SER A 80 47.56 -56.94 14.36
C SER A 80 47.01 -58.29 13.92
N CYS A 81 47.79 -59.11 13.21
CA CYS A 81 47.35 -60.37 12.63
C CYS A 81 48.23 -61.56 13.03
N PHE A 82 47.68 -62.77 12.96
CA PHE A 82 48.43 -64.03 12.92
C PHE A 82 48.72 -64.39 11.46
N LYS A 83 49.97 -64.75 11.16
CA LYS A 83 50.35 -65.29 9.85
C LYS A 83 50.22 -66.82 9.86
N SER A 84 49.33 -67.35 9.04
CA SER A 84 49.18 -68.80 8.83
C SER A 84 50.39 -69.37 8.10
N LYS A 85 50.61 -70.69 8.23
CA LYS A 85 51.62 -71.44 7.46
C LYS A 85 51.42 -71.32 5.95
N THR A 86 50.19 -71.02 5.51
CA THR A 86 49.83 -70.79 4.10
C THR A 86 50.10 -69.35 3.62
N GLY A 87 50.64 -68.47 4.49
CA GLY A 87 50.90 -67.06 4.19
C GLY A 87 49.70 -66.14 4.38
N GLN A 88 48.50 -66.65 4.70
CA GLN A 88 47.31 -65.85 4.96
C GLN A 88 47.37 -65.15 6.33
N TYR A 89 46.88 -63.91 6.42
CA TYR A 89 46.81 -63.14 7.65
C TYR A 89 45.40 -63.20 8.26
N PHE A 90 45.34 -63.46 9.57
CA PHE A 90 44.10 -63.49 10.36
C PHE A 90 44.16 -62.43 11.44
N VAL A 91 43.21 -61.49 11.47
CA VAL A 91 43.14 -60.44 12.50
C VAL A 91 43.04 -61.09 13.88
N LYS A 92 43.82 -60.60 14.85
CA LYS A 92 43.76 -61.10 16.23
C LYS A 92 42.33 -60.90 16.77
N PRO A 93 41.67 -61.94 17.32
CA PRO A 93 40.28 -61.84 17.79
C PRO A 93 40.04 -60.71 18.80
N GLY A 94 41.04 -60.38 19.64
CA GLY A 94 40.95 -59.26 20.59
C GLY A 94 40.81 -57.89 19.92
N ILE A 95 41.46 -57.67 18.78
CA ILE A 95 41.37 -56.42 18.01
C ILE A 95 39.99 -56.31 17.36
N GLN A 96 39.51 -57.40 16.76
CA GLN A 96 38.18 -57.46 16.16
C GLN A 96 37.08 -57.23 17.21
N THR A 97 37.23 -57.82 18.40
CA THR A 97 36.30 -57.63 19.53
C THR A 97 36.31 -56.19 20.03
N SER A 98 37.50 -55.59 20.19
CA SER A 98 37.64 -54.21 20.65
C SER A 98 37.04 -53.20 19.68
N LEU A 99 37.28 -53.37 18.37
CA LEU A 99 36.66 -52.53 17.34
C LEU A 99 35.15 -52.70 17.30
N SER A 100 34.65 -53.94 17.39
CA SER A 100 33.22 -54.23 17.41
C SER A 100 32.53 -53.59 18.63
N TYR A 101 33.20 -53.61 19.78
CA TYR A 101 32.72 -52.95 21.00
C TYR A 101 32.64 -51.43 20.84
N LEU A 102 33.69 -50.80 20.28
CA LEU A 102 33.69 -49.36 19.98
C LEU A 102 32.57 -48.96 19.01
N ILE A 103 32.35 -49.73 17.94
CA ILE A 103 31.27 -49.49 16.97
C ILE A 103 29.90 -49.61 17.64
N LYS A 104 29.70 -50.60 18.53
CA LYS A 104 28.45 -50.74 19.30
C LYS A 104 28.22 -49.54 20.23
N LEU A 105 29.25 -49.10 20.95
CA LEU A 105 29.21 -47.90 21.80
C LEU A 105 28.79 -46.65 21.01
N LEU A 106 29.44 -46.41 19.87
CA LEU A 106 29.14 -45.25 19.02
C LEU A 106 27.71 -45.32 18.45
N ASN A 107 27.25 -46.48 17.98
CA ASN A 107 25.87 -46.63 17.51
C ASN A 107 24.83 -46.39 18.60
N GLN A 108 25.11 -46.80 19.84
CA GLN A 108 24.23 -46.54 20.97
C GLN A 108 24.17 -45.05 21.32
N LYS A 109 25.32 -44.37 21.37
CA LYS A 109 25.40 -42.92 21.60
C LYS A 109 24.69 -42.12 20.50
N LEU A 110 24.79 -42.56 19.25
CA LEU A 110 24.08 -41.93 18.12
C LEU A 110 22.56 -42.02 18.28
N LYS A 111 22.05 -43.17 18.74
CA LYS A 111 20.62 -43.34 19.02
C LYS A 111 20.16 -42.42 20.15
N GLU A 112 20.96 -42.29 21.22
CA GLU A 112 20.67 -41.36 22.31
C GLU A 112 20.57 -39.91 21.80
N GLU A 113 21.52 -39.46 20.98
CA GLU A 113 21.51 -38.10 20.39
C GLU A 113 20.30 -37.87 19.48
N LEU A 114 19.93 -38.86 18.65
CA LEU A 114 18.75 -38.78 17.80
C LEU A 114 17.45 -38.71 18.62
N THR A 115 17.32 -39.51 19.68
CA THR A 115 16.14 -39.45 20.58
C THR A 115 16.07 -38.15 21.38
N LEU A 116 17.21 -37.53 21.71
CA LEU A 116 17.26 -36.21 22.33
C LEU A 116 16.85 -35.11 21.35
N ASN A 117 17.27 -35.21 20.08
CA ASN A 117 16.89 -34.25 19.05
C ASN A 117 15.40 -34.36 18.67
N GLU A 118 14.82 -35.57 18.60
CA GLU A 118 13.37 -35.76 18.39
C GLU A 118 12.53 -35.16 19.53
N ASN A 119 13.02 -35.22 20.77
CA ASN A 119 12.39 -34.60 21.94
C ASN A 119 12.64 -33.08 22.04
N ASN A 120 13.63 -32.54 21.33
CA ASN A 120 13.92 -31.11 21.25
C ASN A 120 13.24 -30.43 20.04
N GLU A 121 13.07 -31.12 18.92
CA GLU A 121 12.27 -30.63 17.77
C GLU A 121 10.79 -30.41 18.14
N THR A 122 10.27 -31.14 19.13
CA THR A 122 8.95 -30.88 19.71
C THR A 122 8.90 -29.66 20.65
N ARG A 123 10.05 -29.06 21.00
CA ARG A 123 10.12 -27.83 21.80
C ARG A 123 10.50 -26.58 21.01
N ASP A 124 11.19 -26.71 19.88
CA ASP A 124 11.59 -25.57 19.03
C ASP A 124 10.47 -25.01 18.13
N THR A 125 9.25 -25.54 18.22
CA THR A 125 8.06 -24.98 17.54
C THR A 125 7.29 -23.94 18.35
N PHE A 126 7.70 -23.62 19.58
CA PHE A 126 7.16 -22.44 20.25
C PHE A 126 7.87 -21.19 19.73
N ILE A 127 7.28 -20.56 18.71
CA ILE A 127 7.38 -19.11 18.58
C ILE A 127 7.10 -18.56 19.98
N SER A 128 8.09 -17.93 20.62
CA SER A 128 7.93 -17.50 22.01
C SER A 128 6.68 -16.62 22.07
N ASN A 129 5.81 -16.83 23.06
CA ASN A 129 4.65 -15.97 23.27
C ASN A 129 5.08 -14.49 23.33
N GLU A 130 6.31 -14.23 23.78
CA GLU A 130 6.94 -12.91 23.74
C GLU A 130 7.11 -12.33 22.31
N PHE A 131 7.47 -13.14 21.31
CA PHE A 131 7.56 -12.69 19.91
C PHE A 131 6.17 -12.45 19.30
N ILE A 132 5.21 -13.34 19.56
CA ILE A 132 3.82 -13.15 19.12
C ILE A 132 3.23 -11.89 19.76
N ASP A 133 3.51 -11.66 21.04
CA ASP A 133 3.04 -10.49 21.78
C ASP A 133 3.65 -9.18 21.29
N LYS A 134 4.85 -9.21 20.69
CA LYS A 134 5.47 -8.03 20.03
C LYS A 134 4.79 -7.64 18.72
N HIS A 135 4.00 -8.53 18.09
CA HIS A 135 3.37 -8.30 16.80
C HIS A 135 1.84 -8.46 16.86
N PRO A 136 1.07 -7.39 17.14
CA PRO A 136 -0.37 -7.46 17.38
C PRO A 136 -1.18 -8.07 16.23
N LEU A 137 -0.80 -7.76 14.98
CA LEU A 137 -1.42 -8.33 13.78
C LEU A 137 -1.20 -9.84 13.70
N LEU A 138 0.05 -10.30 13.92
CA LEU A 138 0.40 -11.72 13.90
C LEU A 138 -0.35 -12.47 15.00
N LYS A 139 -0.41 -11.90 16.21
CA LYS A 139 -1.20 -12.43 17.32
C LYS A 139 -2.69 -12.55 16.98
N SER A 140 -3.25 -11.57 16.27
CA SER A 140 -4.65 -11.58 15.84
C SER A 140 -4.92 -12.67 14.79
N LEU A 141 -4.02 -12.84 13.81
CA LEU A 141 -4.12 -13.91 12.81
C LEU A 141 -3.99 -15.31 13.44
N ILE A 142 -3.04 -15.50 14.34
CA ILE A 142 -2.83 -16.79 15.03
C ILE A 142 -4.06 -17.13 15.90
N ARG A 143 -4.59 -16.17 16.67
CA ARG A 143 -5.81 -16.38 17.47
C ARG A 143 -7.01 -16.74 16.60
N TRP A 144 -7.15 -16.09 15.45
CA TRP A 144 -8.24 -16.38 14.51
C TRP A 144 -8.15 -17.81 13.98
N TYR A 145 -6.94 -18.26 13.59
CA TYR A 145 -6.72 -19.64 13.15
C TYR A 145 -7.05 -20.65 14.26
N GLN A 146 -6.57 -20.41 15.48
CA GLN A 146 -6.85 -21.27 16.63
C GLN A 146 -8.34 -21.36 16.97
N GLN A 147 -9.09 -20.28 16.80
CA GLN A 147 -10.53 -20.25 17.05
C GLN A 147 -11.32 -21.00 15.97
N ASN A 148 -10.96 -20.83 14.70
CA ASN A 148 -11.67 -21.49 13.60
C ASN A 148 -11.35 -22.97 13.45
N ASP A 149 -10.17 -23.43 13.86
CA ASP A 149 -9.89 -24.88 13.94
C ASP A 149 -10.73 -25.56 15.04
N SER A 150 -11.15 -24.80 16.06
CA SER A 150 -11.94 -25.30 17.19
C SER A 150 -13.46 -25.21 17.00
N GLU A 151 -13.96 -24.30 16.15
CA GLU A 151 -15.39 -24.11 15.86
C GLU A 151 -15.73 -24.56 14.43
N ASN A 152 -16.43 -25.70 14.32
CA ASN A 152 -16.96 -26.31 13.08
C ASN A 152 -17.30 -25.33 11.92
N ASN A 153 -16.88 -25.76 10.72
CA ASN A 153 -16.98 -25.23 9.35
C ASN A 153 -18.29 -24.54 8.85
N ASN A 154 -19.30 -24.27 9.69
CA ASN A 154 -20.62 -23.81 9.24
C ASN A 154 -21.02 -22.39 9.70
N LYS A 155 -20.13 -21.61 10.31
CA LYS A 155 -20.41 -20.19 10.61
C LYS A 155 -19.59 -19.28 9.68
N ALA A 156 -20.26 -18.28 9.12
CA ALA A 156 -19.61 -17.23 8.34
C ALA A 156 -18.46 -16.61 9.18
N ASN A 157 -17.25 -16.62 8.61
CA ASN A 157 -16.03 -16.13 9.26
C ASN A 157 -16.22 -14.68 9.74
N ARG A 158 -16.18 -14.47 11.06
CA ARG A 158 -16.16 -13.12 11.64
C ARG A 158 -14.72 -12.69 11.83
N TYR A 159 -14.29 -11.71 11.05
CA TYR A 159 -12.96 -11.13 11.11
C TYR A 159 -12.89 -10.04 12.17
N THR A 160 -11.76 -9.97 12.89
CA THR A 160 -11.48 -8.86 13.81
C THR A 160 -11.25 -7.57 13.04
N GLU A 161 -11.40 -6.42 13.71
CA GLU A 161 -11.20 -5.10 13.09
C GLU A 161 -9.78 -4.93 12.54
N SER A 162 -8.76 -5.41 13.26
CA SER A 162 -7.36 -5.37 12.83
C SER A 162 -7.12 -6.17 11.54
N ILE A 163 -7.75 -7.35 11.39
CA ILE A 163 -7.66 -8.16 10.16
C ILE A 163 -8.38 -7.46 9.01
N ASN A 164 -9.55 -6.87 9.25
CA ASN A 164 -10.28 -6.10 8.23
C ASN A 164 -9.47 -4.88 7.76
N LYS A 165 -8.87 -4.12 8.67
CA LYS A 165 -7.99 -2.97 8.35
C LYS A 165 -6.77 -3.43 7.56
N PHE A 166 -6.11 -4.51 7.99
CA PHE A 166 -4.99 -5.09 7.27
C PHE A 166 -5.36 -5.52 5.86
N ALA A 167 -6.48 -6.22 5.70
CA ALA A 167 -6.99 -6.66 4.41
C ALA A 167 -7.26 -5.48 3.46
N ILE A 168 -7.86 -4.40 3.96
CA ILE A 168 -8.08 -3.16 3.19
C ILE A 168 -6.74 -2.54 2.79
N CYS A 169 -5.79 -2.41 3.71
CA CYS A 169 -4.46 -1.88 3.40
C CYS A 169 -3.73 -2.72 2.35
N LEU A 170 -3.74 -4.05 2.50
CA LEU A 170 -3.13 -4.99 1.57
C LEU A 170 -3.76 -4.87 0.18
N TYR A 171 -5.08 -4.75 0.08
CA TYR A 171 -5.78 -4.57 -1.19
C TYR A 171 -5.48 -3.21 -1.83
N ILE A 172 -5.42 -2.13 -1.06
CA ILE A 172 -5.14 -0.80 -1.60
C ILE A 172 -3.69 -0.69 -2.09
N PHE A 173 -2.72 -1.19 -1.33
CA PHE A 173 -1.30 -1.11 -1.70
C PHE A 173 -0.86 -2.17 -2.71
N GLY A 174 -1.28 -3.42 -2.52
CA GLY A 174 -0.89 -4.55 -3.37
C GLY A 174 -1.80 -4.74 -4.60
N GLY A 175 -2.97 -4.11 -4.63
CA GLY A 175 -3.97 -4.32 -5.67
C GLY A 175 -4.68 -5.67 -5.58
N LYS A 176 -5.63 -5.89 -6.49
CA LYS A 176 -6.47 -7.11 -6.53
C LYS A 176 -5.65 -8.39 -6.67
N GLN A 177 -4.63 -8.39 -7.53
CA GLN A 177 -3.82 -9.59 -7.81
C GLN A 177 -2.99 -10.02 -6.60
N CYS A 178 -2.30 -9.09 -5.94
CA CYS A 178 -1.55 -9.39 -4.72
C CYS A 178 -2.49 -9.87 -3.62
N TYR A 179 -3.64 -9.21 -3.45
CA TYR A 179 -4.63 -9.60 -2.46
C TYR A 179 -5.15 -11.03 -2.69
N GLU A 180 -5.54 -11.37 -3.92
CA GLU A 180 -5.99 -12.72 -4.28
C GLU A 180 -4.89 -13.76 -4.12
N PHE A 181 -3.66 -13.45 -4.52
CA PHE A 181 -2.52 -14.35 -4.29
C PHE A 181 -2.35 -14.65 -2.81
N VAL A 182 -2.36 -13.63 -1.96
CA VAL A 182 -2.24 -13.80 -0.51
C VAL A 182 -3.45 -14.57 0.05
N ARG A 183 -4.66 -14.31 -0.43
CA ARG A 183 -5.89 -14.99 0.00
C ARG A 183 -5.88 -16.47 -0.31
N LEU A 184 -5.42 -16.85 -1.51
CA LEU A 184 -5.31 -18.25 -1.93
C LEU A 184 -4.26 -19.01 -1.14
N ASN A 185 -3.17 -18.35 -0.74
CA ASN A 185 -2.10 -18.95 0.05
C ASN A 185 -2.36 -18.91 1.57
N MET A 186 -3.31 -18.09 2.04
CA MET A 186 -3.76 -18.03 3.42
C MET A 186 -5.28 -18.24 3.50
N PRO A 187 -5.77 -19.47 3.20
CA PRO A 187 -7.20 -19.73 3.11
C PRO A 187 -7.87 -19.42 4.45
N GLY A 188 -8.98 -18.69 4.37
CA GLY A 188 -9.74 -18.26 5.53
C GLY A 188 -9.18 -17.03 6.23
N SER A 189 -7.86 -16.80 6.28
CA SER A 189 -7.22 -15.72 7.07
C SER A 189 -7.75 -14.32 6.83
N ILE A 190 -8.09 -14.02 5.57
CA ILE A 190 -8.47 -12.69 5.14
C ILE A 190 -9.83 -12.73 4.41
N PRO A 191 -10.62 -11.64 4.47
CA PRO A 191 -11.96 -11.59 3.89
C PRO A 191 -12.01 -11.87 2.39
N HIS A 192 -13.16 -12.33 1.91
CA HIS A 192 -13.46 -12.39 0.48
C HIS A 192 -13.53 -10.97 -0.14
N LEU A 193 -13.28 -10.84 -1.45
CA LEU A 193 -13.37 -9.56 -2.16
C LEU A 193 -14.74 -8.89 -2.02
N SER A 194 -15.83 -9.65 -1.99
CA SER A 194 -17.18 -9.14 -1.77
C SER A 194 -17.32 -8.51 -0.38
N THR A 195 -16.88 -9.21 0.67
CA THR A 195 -16.84 -8.69 2.04
C THR A 195 -15.94 -7.46 2.15
N LEU A 196 -14.80 -7.45 1.45
CA LEU A 196 -13.89 -6.32 1.40
C LEU A 196 -14.54 -5.11 0.72
N GLY A 197 -15.23 -5.32 -0.40
CA GLY A 197 -16.02 -4.30 -1.09
C GLY A 197 -17.08 -3.70 -0.17
N ASP A 198 -17.82 -4.54 0.56
CA ASP A 198 -18.79 -4.08 1.56
C ASP A 198 -18.14 -3.27 2.67
N LEU A 199 -16.96 -3.66 3.15
CA LEU A 199 -16.22 -2.91 4.18
C LEU A 199 -15.78 -1.54 3.67
N ILE A 200 -15.30 -1.47 2.43
CA ILE A 200 -14.92 -0.21 1.77
C ILE A 200 -16.15 0.67 1.55
N ASN A 201 -17.27 0.09 1.11
CA ASN A 201 -18.52 0.82 0.87
C ASN A 201 -19.21 1.28 2.17
N LYS A 202 -19.07 0.51 3.26
CA LYS A 202 -19.52 0.90 4.61
C LYS A 202 -18.70 2.01 5.23
N SER A 203 -17.47 2.25 4.75
CA SER A 203 -16.76 3.46 5.15
C SER A 203 -17.55 4.66 4.62
N ASN A 204 -17.87 5.64 5.47
CA ASN A 204 -18.58 6.89 5.08
C ASN A 204 -17.75 7.78 4.11
N MET A 205 -16.78 7.20 3.42
CA MET A 205 -15.80 7.86 2.57
C MET A 205 -16.16 7.78 1.07
N THR A 206 -17.28 7.14 0.68
CA THR A 206 -17.75 7.08 -0.72
C THR A 206 -17.94 8.47 -1.34
N LEU A 207 -17.08 8.86 -2.27
CA LEU A 207 -17.12 10.18 -2.91
C LEU A 207 -18.08 10.14 -4.10
N THR A 208 -19.04 11.06 -4.16
CA THR A 208 -19.85 11.26 -5.37
C THR A 208 -19.46 12.56 -6.06
N GLU A 209 -19.55 12.58 -7.40
CA GLU A 209 -19.16 13.75 -8.19
C GLU A 209 -19.96 14.99 -7.77
N ALA A 210 -19.24 16.11 -7.62
CA ALA A 210 -19.77 17.42 -7.24
C ALA A 210 -20.38 17.53 -5.83
N GLU A 211 -20.41 16.45 -5.04
CA GLU A 211 -20.92 16.49 -3.68
C GLU A 211 -19.87 17.03 -2.70
N PHE A 212 -20.28 17.98 -1.85
CA PHE A 212 -19.41 18.52 -0.80
C PHE A 212 -19.60 17.79 0.52
N LYS A 213 -18.52 17.23 1.07
CA LYS A 213 -18.51 16.47 2.33
C LYS A 213 -18.08 17.30 3.53
N PHE A 214 -19.00 18.10 4.05
CA PHE A 214 -18.74 18.90 5.26
C PHE A 214 -18.85 18.10 6.56
N ASP A 215 -19.60 16.98 6.58
CA ASP A 215 -19.81 16.19 7.80
C ASP A 215 -18.50 15.57 8.34
N SER A 216 -17.54 15.30 7.46
CA SER A 216 -16.22 14.81 7.84
C SER A 216 -15.41 15.83 8.65
N LEU A 217 -15.76 17.12 8.60
CA LEU A 217 -15.01 18.20 9.24
C LEU A 217 -15.25 18.32 10.74
N GLN A 218 -16.36 17.79 11.26
CA GLN A 218 -16.67 17.81 12.70
C GLN A 218 -15.64 17.06 13.56
N LYS A 219 -14.79 16.25 12.94
CA LYS A 219 -13.73 15.48 13.63
C LYS A 219 -12.52 16.35 14.00
N PHE A 220 -12.38 17.55 13.46
CA PHE A 220 -11.23 18.43 13.73
C PHE A 220 -11.47 19.29 14.97
N GLN A 221 -10.64 19.09 15.99
CA GLN A 221 -10.78 19.74 17.30
C GLN A 221 -10.46 21.24 17.29
N SER A 222 -9.59 21.71 16.38
CA SER A 222 -9.15 23.11 16.39
C SER A 222 -10.22 24.09 15.89
N GLY A 223 -11.22 23.63 15.14
CA GLY A 223 -12.27 24.48 14.56
C GLY A 223 -11.76 25.52 13.56
N PHE A 224 -10.47 25.50 13.20
CA PHE A 224 -9.88 26.40 12.21
C PHE A 224 -9.23 25.62 11.07
N GLY A 225 -9.35 26.15 9.85
CA GLY A 225 -8.65 25.58 8.71
C GLY A 225 -8.59 26.48 7.49
N PHE A 226 -7.97 25.95 6.46
CA PHE A 226 -7.71 26.62 5.20
C PHE A 226 -8.24 25.78 4.05
N CYS A 227 -8.83 26.42 3.03
CA CYS A 227 -9.37 25.72 1.87
C CYS A 227 -8.47 25.94 0.66
N SER A 228 -8.13 24.87 -0.05
CA SER A 228 -7.39 24.95 -1.31
C SER A 228 -8.21 24.38 -2.46
N GLU A 229 -8.21 25.11 -3.56
CA GLU A 229 -8.82 24.69 -4.83
C GLU A 229 -7.72 24.49 -5.87
N GLY A 230 -7.78 23.36 -6.58
CA GLY A 230 -6.80 23.01 -7.60
C GLY A 230 -7.39 22.16 -8.72
N THR A 231 -6.85 22.31 -9.92
CA THR A 231 -7.29 21.59 -11.12
C THR A 231 -6.18 20.74 -11.69
N THR A 232 -6.52 19.57 -12.24
CA THR A 232 -5.58 18.71 -12.98
C THR A 232 -6.20 18.15 -14.25
N GLY A 233 -5.36 17.76 -15.22
CA GLY A 233 -5.80 17.12 -16.45
C GLY A 233 -6.31 15.70 -16.21
N VAL A 234 -7.41 15.32 -16.88
CA VAL A 234 -7.99 13.98 -16.82
C VAL A 234 -8.24 13.41 -18.20
N ILE A 235 -8.37 12.09 -18.29
CA ILE A 235 -8.73 11.40 -19.53
C ILE A 235 -10.22 11.68 -19.81
N PRO A 236 -10.57 12.32 -20.94
CA PRO A 236 -11.96 12.62 -21.26
C PRO A 236 -12.71 11.32 -21.59
N LYS A 237 -13.46 10.80 -20.62
CA LYS A 237 -14.20 9.55 -20.76
C LYS A 237 -15.47 9.59 -19.91
N VAL A 238 -16.59 9.17 -20.50
CA VAL A 238 -17.88 9.07 -19.81
C VAL A 238 -18.07 7.65 -19.27
N GLU A 239 -18.43 7.54 -18.00
CA GLU A 239 -18.61 6.28 -17.31
C GLU A 239 -19.90 6.29 -16.49
N TYR A 240 -20.56 5.15 -16.38
CA TYR A 240 -21.79 5.02 -15.59
C TYR A 240 -21.46 4.65 -14.15
N ASP A 241 -22.05 5.35 -13.19
CA ASP A 241 -22.02 5.01 -11.77
C ASP A 241 -23.36 4.40 -11.36
N SER A 242 -23.32 3.13 -10.97
CA SER A 242 -24.50 2.37 -10.54
C SER A 242 -25.02 2.82 -9.17
N SER A 243 -24.15 3.37 -8.31
CA SER A 243 -24.50 3.77 -6.95
C SER A 243 -25.41 5.01 -6.93
N THR A 244 -25.10 5.99 -7.80
CA THR A 244 -25.87 7.23 -7.96
C THR A 244 -26.84 7.19 -9.14
N ASN A 245 -26.76 6.13 -9.97
CA ASN A 245 -27.46 6.01 -11.24
C ASN A 245 -27.23 7.24 -12.15
N SER A 246 -25.99 7.73 -12.22
CA SER A 246 -25.60 8.89 -13.03
C SER A 246 -24.41 8.59 -13.94
N PHE A 247 -24.22 9.42 -14.96
CA PHE A 247 -23.06 9.40 -15.84
C PHE A 247 -22.02 10.42 -15.36
N ILE A 248 -20.79 9.95 -15.18
CA ILE A 248 -19.64 10.71 -14.68
C ILE A 248 -18.68 10.97 -15.84
N GLY A 249 -18.01 12.13 -15.85
CA GLY A 249 -16.97 12.47 -16.83
C GLY A 249 -17.40 13.48 -17.90
N PHE A 250 -18.65 13.93 -17.86
CA PHE A 250 -19.06 15.16 -18.55
C PHE A 250 -18.60 16.39 -17.76
N THR A 251 -18.50 17.53 -18.43
CA THR A 251 -18.31 18.82 -17.74
C THR A 251 -19.49 19.10 -16.83
N THR A 252 -19.25 19.15 -15.52
CA THR A 252 -20.32 19.36 -14.54
C THR A 252 -20.89 20.77 -14.67
N PRO A 253 -22.22 20.94 -14.83
CA PRO A 253 -22.83 22.26 -14.88
C PRO A 253 -22.68 22.99 -13.55
N ILE A 254 -22.32 24.27 -13.63
CA ILE A 254 -22.12 25.14 -12.47
C ILE A 254 -23.24 26.18 -12.47
N VAL A 255 -24.03 26.20 -11.40
CA VAL A 255 -25.11 27.19 -11.18
C VAL A 255 -24.74 28.05 -9.98
N ASP A 256 -24.63 29.35 -10.19
CA ASP A 256 -24.17 30.32 -9.17
C ASP A 256 -22.86 29.90 -8.49
N GLY A 257 -21.91 29.39 -9.25
CA GLY A 257 -20.62 28.93 -8.74
C GLY A 257 -20.61 27.53 -8.13
N ILE A 258 -21.77 26.94 -7.85
CA ILE A 258 -21.89 25.63 -7.22
C ILE A 258 -22.11 24.54 -8.29
N PRO A 259 -21.32 23.46 -8.29
CA PRO A 259 -21.51 22.35 -9.22
C PRO A 259 -22.77 21.55 -8.88
N LEU A 260 -23.54 21.13 -9.90
CA LEU A 260 -24.74 20.34 -9.71
C LEU A 260 -24.41 18.85 -9.54
N THR A 261 -24.81 18.27 -8.41
CA THR A 261 -24.68 16.83 -8.15
C THR A 261 -25.65 16.01 -8.98
N LYS A 262 -25.19 14.86 -9.51
CA LYS A 262 -26.05 13.86 -10.20
C LYS A 262 -26.86 14.45 -11.35
N HIS A 263 -26.32 15.45 -12.05
CA HIS A 263 -27.03 16.15 -13.12
C HIS A 263 -27.32 15.23 -14.33
N TYR A 264 -26.36 14.41 -14.70
CA TYR A 264 -26.47 13.52 -15.86
C TYR A 264 -27.11 12.20 -15.48
N GLN A 265 -28.44 12.13 -15.53
CA GLN A 265 -29.22 10.91 -15.38
C GLN A 265 -30.04 10.67 -16.65
N ALA A 266 -30.15 9.40 -17.04
CA ALA A 266 -30.99 9.00 -18.16
C ALA A 266 -31.72 7.71 -17.81
N ASP A 267 -33.03 7.69 -18.06
CA ASP A 267 -33.88 6.51 -17.90
C ASP A 267 -34.01 5.73 -19.21
N THR A 268 -33.88 6.42 -20.36
CA THR A 268 -33.88 5.80 -21.69
C THR A 268 -32.55 5.99 -22.41
N PHE A 269 -32.28 5.12 -23.37
CA PHE A 269 -31.08 5.21 -24.21
C PHE A 269 -31.11 6.47 -25.10
N ASP A 270 -32.29 6.90 -25.52
CA ASP A 270 -32.45 8.11 -26.35
C ASP A 270 -32.12 9.38 -25.56
N ASP A 271 -32.57 9.46 -24.30
CA ASP A 271 -32.18 10.56 -23.40
C ASP A 271 -30.66 10.60 -23.21
N PHE A 272 -30.04 9.43 -22.98
CA PHE A 272 -28.59 9.33 -22.85
C PHE A 272 -27.87 9.78 -24.12
N LYS A 273 -28.38 9.42 -25.31
CA LYS A 273 -27.81 9.83 -26.59
C LYS A 273 -27.87 11.35 -26.77
N ILE A 274 -28.97 11.99 -26.36
CA ILE A 274 -29.12 13.45 -26.38
C ILE A 274 -28.12 14.09 -25.41
N ILE A 275 -28.01 13.57 -24.19
CA ILE A 275 -27.03 14.07 -23.20
C ILE A 275 -25.61 13.97 -23.75
N TYR A 276 -25.25 12.84 -24.34
CA TYR A 276 -23.91 12.58 -24.87
C TYR A 276 -23.57 13.48 -26.07
N SER A 277 -24.52 13.78 -26.94
CA SER A 277 -24.28 14.65 -28.11
C SER A 277 -24.27 16.14 -27.79
N THR A 278 -24.92 16.55 -26.70
CA THR A 278 -25.06 17.97 -26.32
C THR A 278 -24.01 18.44 -25.34
N ASN A 279 -23.41 17.55 -24.55
CA ASN A 279 -22.45 17.89 -23.49
C ASN A 279 -21.02 17.47 -23.86
N GLU A 280 -20.06 18.33 -23.51
CA GLU A 280 -18.64 18.04 -23.66
C GLU A 280 -18.14 17.14 -22.51
N THR A 281 -17.18 16.28 -22.81
CA THR A 281 -16.43 15.55 -21.78
C THR A 281 -15.50 16.50 -21.02
N ALA A 282 -15.31 16.26 -19.73
CA ALA A 282 -14.47 17.11 -18.90
C ALA A 282 -12.98 16.89 -19.21
N PRO A 283 -12.23 17.91 -19.68
CA PRO A 283 -10.79 17.81 -19.85
C PRO A 283 -10.01 17.96 -18.53
N LEU A 284 -10.63 18.60 -17.54
CA LEU A 284 -10.01 18.91 -16.25
C LEU A 284 -10.88 18.39 -15.10
N LEU A 285 -10.22 18.09 -14.00
CA LEU A 285 -10.86 17.76 -12.73
C LEU A 285 -10.54 18.87 -11.74
N ASN A 286 -11.56 19.47 -11.15
CA ASN A 286 -11.43 20.43 -10.07
C ASN A 286 -11.57 19.73 -8.72
N VAL A 287 -10.73 20.10 -7.76
CA VAL A 287 -10.66 19.49 -6.43
C VAL A 287 -10.61 20.56 -5.35
N HIS A 288 -11.40 20.35 -4.30
CA HIS A 288 -11.49 21.19 -3.12
C HIS A 288 -10.98 20.43 -1.90
N MET A 289 -9.95 20.96 -1.24
CA MET A 289 -9.36 20.37 -0.05
C MET A 289 -9.53 21.31 1.14
N PHE A 290 -9.65 20.74 2.33
CA PHE A 290 -9.61 21.43 3.61
C PHE A 290 -8.39 20.97 4.41
N GLN A 291 -7.54 21.91 4.79
CA GLN A 291 -6.39 21.68 5.66
C GLN A 291 -6.70 22.28 7.04
N SER A 292 -6.83 21.44 8.06
CA SER A 292 -6.97 21.93 9.43
C SER A 292 -5.64 22.54 9.89
N ILE A 293 -5.73 23.65 10.61
CA ILE A 293 -4.57 24.27 11.24
C ILE A 293 -4.48 23.69 12.65
N SER A 294 -3.38 22.99 12.94
CA SER A 294 -3.11 22.51 14.29
C SER A 294 -2.83 23.71 15.20
N THR A 295 -3.46 23.72 16.37
CA THR A 295 -3.08 24.60 17.48
C THR A 295 -2.15 23.89 18.45
N GLU A 296 -1.79 22.63 18.20
CA GLU A 296 -0.88 21.85 19.05
C GLU A 296 0.58 22.14 18.69
N ASP A 297 1.42 22.30 19.71
CA ASP A 297 2.86 22.59 19.60
C ASP A 297 3.70 21.41 19.04
N ASP A 298 3.06 20.30 18.64
CA ASP A 298 3.77 19.14 18.08
C ASP A 298 3.82 19.21 16.54
N PRO A 299 4.98 19.53 15.95
CA PRO A 299 5.15 19.62 14.50
C PRO A 299 5.02 18.28 13.78
N THR A 300 4.92 17.17 14.50
CA THR A 300 4.79 15.83 13.92
C THR A 300 3.34 15.37 13.73
N ASN A 301 2.37 16.09 14.30
CA ASN A 301 0.95 15.70 14.32
C ASN A 301 0.06 16.65 13.52
N PHE A 302 0.53 17.14 12.37
CA PHE A 302 -0.33 17.94 11.50
C PHE A 302 -1.47 17.09 10.93
N PRO A 303 -2.73 17.47 11.15
CA PRO A 303 -3.87 16.76 10.59
C PRO A 303 -3.77 16.76 9.05
N LYS A 304 -3.90 15.61 8.41
CA LYS A 304 -3.85 15.56 6.95
C LYS A 304 -5.01 16.31 6.29
N PRO A 305 -4.79 16.85 5.08
CA PRO A 305 -5.85 17.51 4.34
C PRO A 305 -6.99 16.54 3.98
N VAL A 306 -8.22 17.04 4.03
CA VAL A 306 -9.45 16.32 3.72
C VAL A 306 -10.01 16.79 2.39
N LEU A 307 -10.38 15.84 1.54
CA LEU A 307 -11.08 16.11 0.29
C LEU A 307 -12.54 16.48 0.57
N LEU A 308 -12.93 17.69 0.18
CA LEU A 308 -14.30 18.20 0.31
C LEU A 308 -15.15 17.82 -0.89
N SER A 309 -14.67 18.06 -2.11
CA SER A 309 -15.42 17.81 -3.35
C SER A 309 -14.46 17.68 -4.53
N ALA A 310 -14.86 16.90 -5.53
CA ALA A 310 -14.18 16.79 -6.80
C ALA A 310 -15.19 16.59 -7.95
N TYR A 311 -14.94 17.23 -9.10
CA TYR A 311 -15.83 17.18 -10.26
C TYR A 311 -15.14 17.61 -11.56
N GLY A 312 -15.65 17.12 -12.70
CA GLY A 312 -15.15 17.47 -14.02
C GLY A 312 -15.51 18.91 -14.44
N VAL A 313 -14.56 19.66 -15.01
CA VAL A 313 -14.73 21.04 -15.48
C VAL A 313 -14.01 21.29 -16.81
N ASP A 314 -14.42 22.34 -17.51
CA ASP A 314 -13.81 22.85 -18.75
C ASP A 314 -13.09 24.20 -18.56
N ASN A 315 -12.95 24.65 -17.30
CA ASN A 315 -12.34 25.93 -16.91
C ASN A 315 -12.99 27.19 -17.54
N LYS A 316 -14.24 27.10 -18.03
CA LYS A 316 -14.98 28.25 -18.58
C LYS A 316 -15.71 29.10 -17.53
N PHE A 317 -15.56 28.79 -16.24
CA PHE A 317 -16.23 29.51 -15.15
C PHE A 317 -15.57 30.87 -14.84
N THR A 318 -16.36 31.82 -14.34
CA THR A 318 -15.90 33.19 -14.06
C THR A 318 -15.31 33.34 -12.66
N ALA A 319 -14.61 34.44 -12.41
CA ALA A 319 -14.15 34.78 -11.05
C ALA A 319 -15.32 34.92 -10.06
N MET A 320 -16.50 35.35 -10.52
CA MET A 320 -17.69 35.44 -9.68
C MET A 320 -18.19 34.05 -9.25
N ASP A 321 -18.08 33.05 -10.13
CA ASP A 321 -18.43 31.66 -9.81
C ASP A 321 -17.52 31.10 -8.72
N ILE A 322 -16.22 31.42 -8.77
CA ILE A 322 -15.25 31.04 -7.72
C ILE A 322 -15.63 31.69 -6.39
N LEU A 323 -15.89 33.00 -6.38
CA LEU A 323 -16.25 33.73 -5.17
C LEU A 323 -17.55 33.19 -4.54
N ARG A 324 -18.58 32.93 -5.34
CA ARG A 324 -19.84 32.35 -4.86
C ARG A 324 -19.64 30.95 -4.27
N ARG A 325 -18.79 30.14 -4.91
CA ARG A 325 -18.42 28.81 -4.39
C ARG A 325 -17.69 28.90 -3.06
N TRP A 326 -16.75 29.83 -2.93
CA TRP A 326 -16.02 30.06 -1.68
C TRP A 326 -16.94 30.54 -0.57
N MET A 327 -17.86 31.45 -0.87
CA MET A 327 -18.89 31.86 0.08
C MET A 327 -19.77 30.68 0.51
N TYR A 328 -20.19 29.84 -0.43
CA TYR A 328 -20.94 28.63 -0.11
C TYR A 328 -20.16 27.67 0.81
N ILE A 329 -18.88 27.39 0.50
CA ILE A 329 -18.02 26.55 1.34
C ILE A 329 -17.84 27.18 2.73
N PHE A 330 -17.64 28.50 2.79
CA PHE A 330 -17.48 29.25 4.03
C PHE A 330 -18.71 29.14 4.93
N GLU A 331 -19.90 29.41 4.40
CA GLU A 331 -21.16 29.31 5.16
C GLU A 331 -21.41 27.89 5.67
N ARG A 332 -21.19 26.88 4.82
CA ARG A 332 -21.38 25.48 5.20
C ARG A 332 -20.39 24.98 6.24
N CYS A 333 -19.16 25.49 6.23
CA CYS A 333 -18.19 25.18 7.27
C CYS A 333 -18.55 25.89 8.58
N LEU A 334 -19.03 27.14 8.50
CA LEU A 334 -19.46 27.90 9.66
C LEU A 334 -20.65 27.22 10.38
N ASP A 335 -21.60 26.66 9.62
CA ASP A 335 -22.71 25.86 10.16
C ASP A 335 -22.25 24.61 10.93
N LYS A 336 -21.00 24.19 10.73
CA LYS A 336 -20.37 23.02 11.36
C LYS A 336 -19.35 23.41 12.44
N ASP A 337 -19.37 24.66 12.89
CA ASP A 337 -18.41 25.25 13.84
C ASP A 337 -16.94 25.24 13.34
N VAL A 338 -16.74 25.24 12.02
CA VAL A 338 -15.42 25.30 11.39
C VAL A 338 -15.21 26.66 10.73
N ARG A 339 -14.22 27.41 11.21
CA ARG A 339 -13.82 28.73 10.72
C ARG A 339 -12.72 28.61 9.67
N ILE A 340 -13.02 29.02 8.44
CA ILE A 340 -12.03 29.10 7.37
C ILE A 340 -11.27 30.43 7.49
N ILE A 341 -9.94 30.35 7.60
CA ILE A 341 -9.05 31.51 7.71
C ILE A 341 -8.72 32.09 6.32
N GLY A 342 -8.74 31.26 5.28
CA GLY A 342 -8.55 31.72 3.91
C GLY A 342 -8.75 30.63 2.87
N PHE A 343 -8.71 31.08 1.61
CA PHE A 343 -8.78 30.24 0.43
C PHE A 343 -7.52 30.45 -0.43
N SER A 344 -7.01 29.39 -1.04
CA SER A 344 -6.00 29.47 -2.11
C SER A 344 -6.53 28.84 -3.39
N THR A 345 -6.40 29.56 -4.51
CA THR A 345 -6.40 28.94 -5.85
C THR A 345 -5.02 29.06 -6.45
N VAL A 346 -4.61 28.08 -7.25
CA VAL A 346 -3.52 28.27 -8.20
C VAL A 346 -4.12 28.72 -9.52
N LYS A 347 -3.84 29.97 -9.89
CA LYS A 347 -3.89 30.40 -11.28
C LYS A 347 -2.45 30.37 -11.78
N GLN A 348 -2.15 29.50 -12.75
CA GLN A 348 -0.88 29.57 -13.46
C GLN A 348 -0.74 30.99 -14.00
N GLN A 349 0.36 31.64 -13.62
CA GLN A 349 0.72 33.03 -13.89
C GLN A 349 0.16 34.07 -12.90
N HIS A 350 1.06 34.55 -12.03
CA HIS A 350 0.99 35.76 -11.18
C HIS A 350 0.56 35.53 -9.72
N LEU A 351 1.42 34.86 -8.95
CA LEU A 351 1.44 35.05 -7.49
C LEU A 351 2.32 36.28 -7.17
N PRO A 352 1.82 37.27 -6.40
CA PRO A 352 2.63 38.40 -5.96
C PRO A 352 3.75 37.93 -5.02
N LYS A 353 4.95 38.50 -5.18
CA LYS A 353 6.17 38.12 -4.45
C LYS A 353 6.00 38.16 -2.91
N GLN A 354 5.01 38.87 -2.38
CA GLN A 354 4.72 38.89 -0.94
C GLN A 354 4.10 37.58 -0.41
N ALA A 355 3.50 36.72 -1.25
CA ALA A 355 2.98 35.41 -0.84
C ALA A 355 4.08 34.36 -0.59
N LEU A 356 5.35 34.70 -0.84
CA LEU A 356 6.50 33.81 -0.75
C LEU A 356 6.91 33.46 0.71
N ILE A 357 6.47 34.22 1.71
CA ILE A 357 7.05 34.16 3.08
C ILE A 357 6.41 33.05 3.96
N ASN A 358 5.24 32.52 3.60
CA ASN A 358 4.62 31.36 4.27
C ASN A 358 4.03 30.37 3.26
N ILE A 359 4.77 30.09 2.18
CA ILE A 359 4.31 29.20 1.10
C ILE A 359 3.78 27.88 1.66
N HIS A 360 4.46 27.29 2.64
CA HIS A 360 4.12 25.98 3.19
C HIS A 360 2.71 25.88 3.81
N LEU A 361 2.11 27.01 4.22
CA LEU A 361 0.77 27.07 4.81
C LEU A 361 -0.31 27.57 3.85
N PHE A 362 0.06 28.24 2.75
CA PHE A 362 -0.86 29.02 1.90
C PHE A 362 -0.88 28.58 0.42
N ASN A 363 -0.47 27.36 0.11
CA ASN A 363 -0.37 26.86 -1.25
C ASN A 363 -1.34 25.70 -1.52
N SER A 364 -1.62 25.42 -2.80
CA SER A 364 -2.41 24.27 -3.24
C SER A 364 -1.64 22.93 -3.13
N GLN A 365 -0.60 22.85 -2.29
CA GLN A 365 0.14 21.59 -2.09
C GLN A 365 -0.73 20.45 -1.58
N PRO A 366 -1.80 20.68 -0.78
CA PRO A 366 -2.74 19.62 -0.47
C PRO A 366 -3.37 18.99 -1.71
N CYS A 367 -3.74 19.80 -2.71
CA CYS A 367 -4.28 19.32 -3.98
C CYS A 367 -3.20 18.58 -4.78
N GLU A 368 -2.00 19.15 -4.92
CA GLU A 368 -0.92 18.50 -5.69
C GLU A 368 -0.45 17.19 -5.06
N SER A 369 -0.32 17.16 -3.73
CA SER A 369 0.00 15.93 -3.01
C SER A 369 -1.09 14.88 -3.21
N LEU A 370 -2.38 15.27 -3.20
CA LEU A 370 -3.47 14.33 -3.50
C LEU A 370 -3.39 13.81 -4.93
N PHE A 371 -3.09 14.66 -5.91
CA PHE A 371 -2.92 14.23 -7.30
C PHE A 371 -1.76 13.24 -7.44
N ARG A 372 -0.60 13.55 -6.86
CA ARG A 372 0.56 12.65 -6.86
C ARG A 372 0.26 11.32 -6.18
N ASP A 373 -0.37 11.35 -5.01
CA ASP A 373 -0.74 10.14 -4.28
C ASP A 373 -1.77 9.32 -5.08
N ALA A 374 -2.75 9.96 -5.72
CA ALA A 374 -3.74 9.29 -6.57
C ALA A 374 -3.12 8.68 -7.84
N ARG A 375 -2.09 9.33 -8.42
CA ARG A 375 -1.30 8.76 -9.52
C ARG A 375 -0.48 7.56 -9.05
N SER A 376 0.09 7.61 -7.85
CA SER A 376 0.90 6.51 -7.28
C SER A 376 0.10 5.24 -6.94
N LEU A 377 -1.23 5.35 -6.80
CA LEU A 377 -2.14 4.21 -6.62
C LEU A 377 -2.54 3.54 -7.95
N SER A 378 -1.84 3.81 -9.06
CA SER A 378 -2.02 3.05 -10.29
C SER A 378 -1.68 1.57 -10.08
N SER A 379 -2.39 0.70 -10.80
CA SER A 379 -2.09 -0.72 -10.78
C SER A 379 -0.67 -0.94 -11.34
N THR A 380 0.00 -2.00 -10.91
CA THR A 380 1.33 -2.39 -11.46
C THR A 380 1.31 -2.70 -12.96
N SER A 381 0.12 -2.84 -13.55
CA SER A 381 -0.10 -3.07 -14.98
C SER A 381 -0.47 -1.81 -15.77
N SER A 382 -0.69 -0.65 -15.12
CA SER A 382 -1.07 0.59 -15.80
C SER A 382 0.14 1.50 -16.01
N THR A 383 0.49 1.73 -17.28
CA THR A 383 1.45 2.78 -17.68
C THR A 383 0.79 4.15 -17.81
N VAL A 384 -0.53 4.24 -17.57
CA VAL A 384 -1.31 5.47 -17.75
C VAL A 384 -1.07 6.41 -16.58
N VAL A 385 -0.36 7.50 -16.85
CA VAL A 385 -0.02 8.55 -15.87
C VAL A 385 -1.27 9.33 -15.41
N ASN A 386 -2.31 9.37 -16.25
CA ASN A 386 -3.56 10.09 -16.01
C ASN A 386 -4.73 9.16 -15.65
N PHE A 387 -5.78 9.73 -15.07
CA PHE A 387 -6.98 9.01 -14.64
C PHE A 387 -8.24 9.66 -15.25
N THR A 388 -9.34 8.91 -15.32
CA THR A 388 -10.67 9.49 -15.58
C THR A 388 -11.20 10.15 -14.30
N VAL A 389 -12.29 10.93 -14.40
CA VAL A 389 -12.96 11.50 -13.22
C VAL A 389 -13.41 10.38 -12.25
N LYS A 390 -14.03 9.31 -12.76
CA LYS A 390 -14.50 8.18 -11.92
C LYS A 390 -13.33 7.45 -11.25
N ASP A 391 -12.23 7.25 -11.97
CA ASP A 391 -11.02 6.62 -11.43
C ASP A 391 -10.40 7.45 -10.31
N PHE A 392 -10.32 8.77 -10.48
CA PHE A 392 -9.85 9.66 -9.43
C PHE A 392 -10.67 9.54 -8.15
N MET A 393 -12.01 9.51 -8.27
CA MET A 393 -12.90 9.40 -7.12
C MET A 393 -12.68 8.09 -6.36
N ARG A 394 -12.56 6.97 -7.09
CA ARG A 394 -12.24 5.66 -6.50
C ARG A 394 -10.89 5.65 -5.79
N ARG A 395 -9.84 6.22 -6.40
CA ARG A 395 -8.50 6.29 -5.80
C ARG A 395 -8.47 7.22 -4.59
N SER A 396 -9.16 8.37 -4.66
CA SER A 396 -9.27 9.32 -3.55
C SER A 396 -10.03 8.75 -2.36
N GLN A 397 -11.05 7.91 -2.58
CA GLN A 397 -11.71 7.16 -1.52
C GLN A 397 -10.73 6.20 -0.83
N LYS A 398 -9.95 5.44 -1.60
CA LYS A 398 -8.91 4.55 -1.05
C LYS A 398 -7.88 5.33 -0.21
N LEU A 399 -7.41 6.48 -0.70
CA LEU A 399 -6.49 7.36 0.04
C LEU A 399 -7.10 7.89 1.34
N SER A 400 -8.37 8.28 1.31
CA SER A 400 -9.08 8.78 2.48
C SER A 400 -9.17 7.72 3.58
N ILE A 401 -9.47 6.46 3.19
CA ILE A 401 -9.50 5.31 4.11
C ILE A 401 -8.11 5.05 4.71
N LEU A 402 -7.06 5.05 3.88
CA LEU A 402 -5.67 4.90 4.35
C LEU A 402 -5.27 6.02 5.31
N ASN A 403 -5.65 7.26 5.03
CA ASN A 403 -5.33 8.39 5.90
C ASN A 403 -6.06 8.27 7.23
N GLN A 404 -7.31 7.82 7.25
CA GLN A 404 -8.05 7.55 8.50
C GLN A 404 -7.35 6.48 9.34
N PHE A 405 -6.89 5.38 8.72
CA PHE A 405 -6.16 4.34 9.44
C PHE A 405 -4.81 4.81 9.98
N LYS A 406 -4.15 5.75 9.29
CA LYS A 406 -2.90 6.37 9.78
C LYS A 406 -3.11 7.29 10.99
N HIS A 407 -4.23 8.03 11.06
CA HIS A 407 -4.49 9.00 12.14
C HIS A 407 -5.09 8.38 13.40
N ASN A 408 -5.76 7.24 13.26
CA ASN A 408 -6.28 6.50 14.41
C ASN A 408 -5.12 5.79 15.15
N HIS A 409 -4.22 6.58 15.74
CA HIS A 409 -3.05 6.16 16.52
C HIS A 409 -3.38 5.34 17.78
N LEU A 410 -4.66 5.20 18.11
CA LEU A 410 -5.15 4.42 19.25
C LEU A 410 -4.96 2.90 19.06
N GLU A 411 -4.74 2.41 17.84
CA GLU A 411 -4.44 1.01 17.58
C GLU A 411 -3.06 0.88 16.92
N LYS A 412 -2.02 0.55 17.72
CA LYS A 412 -0.65 0.25 17.26
C LYS A 412 -0.55 -1.05 16.44
N ASP A 413 -1.63 -1.48 15.82
CA ASP A 413 -1.72 -2.80 15.19
C ASP A 413 -1.07 -2.85 13.81
N LEU A 414 -0.96 -1.70 13.12
CA LEU A 414 -0.43 -1.59 11.77
C LEU A 414 0.70 -0.55 11.68
N SER A 415 1.85 -0.99 11.19
CA SER A 415 2.99 -0.13 10.89
C SER A 415 2.96 0.30 9.43
N PHE A 416 2.91 1.59 9.17
CA PHE A 416 3.01 2.15 7.82
C PHE A 416 4.45 2.55 7.50
N PRO A 417 4.93 2.36 6.26
CA PRO A 417 6.25 2.81 5.86
C PRO A 417 6.33 4.35 5.93
N ILE A 418 7.33 4.84 6.65
CA ILE A 418 7.69 6.26 6.68
C ILE A 418 8.73 6.47 5.57
N HIS A 419 8.47 7.42 4.68
CA HIS A 419 9.39 7.75 3.61
C HIS A 419 10.76 8.12 4.20
N HIS A 420 11.86 7.56 3.66
CA HIS A 420 13.22 7.73 4.20
C HIS A 420 13.65 9.21 4.35
N LYS A 421 13.09 10.12 3.52
CA LYS A 421 13.29 11.58 3.65
C LYS A 421 12.73 12.17 4.95
N HIS A 422 11.67 11.59 5.53
CA HIS A 422 11.11 11.98 6.82
C HIS A 422 11.77 11.26 8.01
N LYS A 423 12.59 10.24 7.74
CA LYS A 423 13.33 9.47 8.75
C LYS A 423 14.70 10.08 9.06
N ARG A 424 14.94 11.34 8.70
CA ARG A 424 16.09 12.08 9.23
C ARG A 424 15.82 12.34 10.70
N GLU A 425 16.21 11.37 11.53
CA GLU A 425 16.72 11.66 12.86
C GLU A 425 17.82 12.68 12.63
N HIS A 426 17.52 13.97 12.76
CA HIS A 426 18.56 14.96 12.87
C HIS A 426 19.38 14.53 14.09
N PRO A 427 20.67 14.16 13.92
CA PRO A 427 21.58 14.31 15.05
C PRO A 427 21.41 15.77 15.49
N LEU A 428 21.49 16.06 16.78
CA LEU A 428 21.60 17.43 17.27
C LEU A 428 22.83 18.10 16.64
N GLN A 429 22.69 18.56 15.40
CA GLN A 429 23.60 19.47 14.75
C GLN A 429 23.19 20.82 15.30
N SER A 430 24.11 21.35 16.10
CA SER A 430 24.19 22.73 16.55
C SER A 430 23.35 23.65 15.69
N SER A 431 22.42 24.33 16.36
CA SER A 431 21.77 25.56 15.92
C SER A 431 22.75 26.47 15.20
N HIS A 432 22.89 26.31 13.88
CA HIS A 432 23.28 27.42 13.04
C HIS A 432 22.10 28.37 13.12
N GLN A 433 22.37 29.51 13.74
CA GLN A 433 21.47 30.63 13.91
C GLN A 433 20.81 30.93 12.56
N LEU A 434 19.60 30.45 12.34
CA LEU A 434 18.64 31.26 11.62
C LEU A 434 18.48 32.48 12.51
N ASP A 435 18.91 33.64 12.00
CA ASP A 435 18.64 34.92 12.64
C ASP A 435 17.17 34.93 13.06
N ASN A 436 16.96 34.99 14.37
CA ASN A 436 15.63 35.04 14.96
C ASN A 436 14.90 36.21 14.32
N ILE A 437 13.91 35.93 13.47
CA ILE A 437 12.94 36.93 13.03
C ILE A 437 12.31 37.43 14.32
N ASP A 438 12.69 38.64 14.74
CA ASP A 438 12.20 39.19 15.98
C ASP A 438 10.70 39.48 15.81
N THR A 439 9.96 39.39 16.90
CA THR A 439 8.55 39.81 16.98
C THR A 439 8.32 41.21 16.38
N LEU A 440 9.33 42.08 16.44
CA LEU A 440 9.34 43.39 15.81
C LEU A 440 9.30 43.36 14.27
N ASP A 441 9.99 42.40 13.65
CA ASP A 441 10.02 42.23 12.20
C ASP A 441 8.68 41.70 11.67
N ILE A 442 8.05 40.79 12.43
CA ILE A 442 6.71 40.28 12.15
C ILE A 442 5.68 41.42 12.23
N GLN A 443 5.76 42.26 13.26
CA GLN A 443 4.85 43.41 13.42
C GLN A 443 5.00 44.43 12.28
N LYS A 444 6.24 44.67 11.83
CA LYS A 444 6.54 45.58 10.72
C LYS A 444 6.07 45.00 9.38
N LEU A 445 6.18 43.69 9.19
CA LEU A 445 5.68 42.99 8.02
C LEU A 445 4.14 43.04 7.94
N ILE A 446 3.46 42.78 9.07
CA ILE A 446 2.00 42.88 9.19
C ILE A 446 1.54 44.31 8.89
N SER A 447 2.23 45.31 9.45
CA SER A 447 1.92 46.73 9.22
C SER A 447 2.04 47.12 7.74
N ASN A 448 3.14 46.72 7.09
CA ASN A 448 3.36 46.98 5.66
C ASN A 448 2.34 46.26 4.77
N ALA A 449 1.97 45.02 5.09
CA ALA A 449 0.97 44.27 4.35
C ALA A 449 -0.42 44.91 4.45
N TYR A 450 -0.79 45.39 5.64
CA TYR A 450 -2.03 46.13 5.85
C TYR A 450 -2.06 47.44 5.04
N ASP A 451 -1.00 48.23 5.07
CA ASP A 451 -0.91 49.48 4.31
C ASP A 451 -1.00 49.24 2.80
N GLN A 452 -0.38 48.16 2.30
CA GLN A 452 -0.48 47.77 0.90
C GLN A 452 -1.92 47.34 0.54
N ALA A 453 -2.56 46.54 1.38
CA ALA A 453 -3.96 46.13 1.20
C ALA A 453 -4.89 47.35 1.22
N LEU A 454 -4.69 48.31 2.13
CA LEU A 454 -5.47 49.54 2.21
C LEU A 454 -5.27 50.42 0.96
N ARG A 455 -4.03 50.53 0.44
CA ARG A 455 -3.75 51.25 -0.81
C ARG A 455 -4.43 50.59 -2.00
N LEU A 456 -4.42 49.26 -2.10
CA LEU A 456 -5.09 48.49 -3.15
C LEU A 456 -6.62 48.64 -3.05
N ALA A 457 -7.18 48.58 -1.84
CA ALA A 457 -8.61 48.74 -1.60
C ALA A 457 -9.11 50.17 -1.92
N LYS A 458 -8.27 51.19 -1.67
CA LYS A 458 -8.51 52.58 -2.10
C LYS A 458 -8.44 52.74 -3.61
N HIS A 459 -7.42 52.18 -4.25
CA HIS A 459 -7.27 52.24 -5.73
C HIS A 459 -8.40 51.52 -6.48
N SER A 460 -8.93 50.44 -5.90
CA SER A 460 -10.02 49.65 -6.50
C SER A 460 -11.42 50.20 -6.22
N LYS A 461 -11.55 51.35 -5.52
CA LYS A 461 -12.83 51.95 -5.09
C LYS A 461 -13.72 51.04 -4.23
N ILE A 462 -13.15 49.95 -3.70
CA ILE A 462 -13.86 49.03 -2.80
C ILE A 462 -14.20 49.75 -1.49
N LEU A 463 -13.31 50.61 -1.00
CA LEU A 463 -13.57 51.43 0.19
C LEU A 463 -14.75 52.40 -0.01
N ASP A 464 -14.90 52.97 -1.21
CA ASP A 464 -15.98 53.91 -1.50
C ASP A 464 -17.34 53.19 -1.51
N LYS A 465 -17.40 51.98 -2.07
CA LYS A 465 -18.58 51.10 -2.02
C LYS A 465 -18.92 50.62 -0.61
N LEU A 466 -17.92 50.27 0.20
CA LEU A 466 -18.13 49.85 1.59
C LEU A 466 -18.65 51.02 2.46
N ASN A 467 -18.18 52.24 2.20
CA ASN A 467 -18.67 53.47 2.84
C ASN A 467 -20.12 53.80 2.40
N GLU A 468 -20.46 53.63 1.12
CA GLU A 468 -21.85 53.78 0.63
C GLU A 468 -22.81 52.82 1.34
N HIS A 469 -22.35 51.61 1.67
CA HIS A 469 -23.15 50.61 2.40
C HIS A 469 -23.04 50.70 3.94
N LYS A 470 -22.37 51.73 4.49
CA LYS A 470 -22.18 51.94 5.95
C LYS A 470 -21.56 50.75 6.70
N ILE A 471 -20.70 49.95 6.06
CA ILE A 471 -20.03 48.81 6.70
C ILE A 471 -18.67 49.28 7.24
N ASN A 472 -18.68 50.14 8.28
CA ASN A 472 -17.46 50.79 8.79
C ASN A 472 -16.85 50.09 10.01
N CYS A 473 -16.79 48.76 10.03
CA CYS A 473 -16.26 48.02 11.20
C CYS A 473 -14.74 47.73 11.12
N LEU A 474 -14.11 47.90 9.95
CA LEU A 474 -12.70 47.54 9.74
C LEU A 474 -11.71 48.63 10.17
N ASN A 475 -12.07 49.92 10.06
CA ASN A 475 -11.18 51.02 10.42
C ASN A 475 -11.03 51.18 11.94
N ASP A 476 -12.08 50.92 12.72
CA ASP A 476 -12.03 51.07 14.17
C ASP A 476 -11.26 49.91 14.82
N LEU A 477 -11.45 48.69 14.32
CA LEU A 477 -10.72 47.50 14.78
C LEU A 477 -9.24 47.54 14.38
N SER A 478 -8.93 48.00 13.15
CA SER A 478 -7.54 48.16 12.71
C SER A 478 -6.82 49.25 13.51
N SER A 479 -7.47 50.40 13.74
CA SER A 479 -6.89 51.49 14.54
C SER A 479 -6.60 51.04 15.97
N TYR A 480 -7.49 50.26 16.58
CA TYR A 480 -7.28 49.69 17.92
C TYR A 480 -6.08 48.72 17.99
N ILE A 481 -5.95 47.82 17.01
CA ILE A 481 -4.82 46.87 16.96
C ILE A 481 -3.50 47.60 16.69
N PHE A 482 -3.48 48.60 15.82
CA PHE A 482 -2.29 49.41 15.53
C PHE A 482 -1.85 50.28 16.72
N ASP A 483 -2.79 50.85 17.48
CA ASP A 483 -2.47 51.56 18.71
C ASP A 483 -1.87 50.65 19.78
N MET A 484 -2.30 49.38 19.82
CA MET A 484 -1.74 48.38 20.73
C MET A 484 -0.33 47.95 20.32
N LEU A 485 -0.08 47.75 19.01
CA LEU A 485 1.23 47.39 18.46
C LEU A 485 2.25 48.53 18.61
N ASN A 486 1.84 49.78 18.34
CA ASN A 486 2.71 50.95 18.47
C ASN A 486 3.08 51.30 19.92
N LYS A 487 2.24 50.92 20.90
CA LYS A 487 2.56 51.09 22.34
C LYS A 487 3.65 50.13 22.80
N ASN A 488 3.77 48.95 22.19
CA ASN A 488 4.73 47.92 22.58
C ASN A 488 6.11 48.06 21.90
N SER A 489 6.23 48.84 20.82
CA SER A 489 7.49 48.99 20.05
C SER A 489 8.52 49.97 20.64
N ARG A 490 8.30 50.50 21.85
CA ARG A 490 9.19 51.51 22.47
C ARG A 490 10.33 50.96 23.34
N MET A 491 10.64 49.66 23.33
CA MET A 491 11.81 49.13 24.03
C MET A 491 12.90 48.62 23.08
N ILE A 492 13.98 49.42 23.06
CA ILE A 492 15.38 49.11 22.77
C ILE A 492 15.73 48.77 21.30
N ASN A 493 16.44 49.72 20.68
CA ASN A 493 17.04 49.61 19.35
C ASN A 493 18.50 49.15 19.47
N TYR A 494 18.79 47.90 19.10
CA TYR A 494 20.14 47.39 18.90
C TYR A 494 20.42 47.21 17.40
N SER A 495 20.46 48.31 16.65
CA SER A 495 20.99 48.29 15.29
C SER A 495 22.50 48.07 15.34
N PHE A 496 22.96 46.83 15.13
CA PHE A 496 24.33 46.58 14.65
C PHE A 496 24.30 46.22 13.17
N ARG A 497 25.12 46.95 12.42
CA ARG A 497 25.52 46.66 11.03
C ARG A 497 26.45 45.45 11.04
N THR A 498 26.18 44.49 10.16
CA THR A 498 27.24 43.65 9.60
C THR A 498 27.01 43.54 8.11
N GLU A 499 27.84 44.28 7.38
CA GLU A 499 28.20 43.98 6.01
C GLU A 499 28.85 42.59 6.02
N ASN A 500 28.35 41.67 5.20
CA ASN A 500 29.19 40.78 4.40
C ASN A 500 28.35 40.05 3.35
N ASN A 501 28.77 40.25 2.11
CA ASN A 501 28.34 39.52 0.94
C ASN A 501 28.75 38.05 1.07
N THR A 502 27.77 37.14 1.02
CA THR A 502 27.93 35.84 0.39
C THR A 502 26.62 35.50 -0.31
N THR A 503 26.62 35.66 -1.63
CA THR A 503 25.67 35.06 -2.56
C THR A 503 25.81 33.56 -2.49
N ASP A 504 25.01 32.91 -1.64
CA ASP A 504 24.70 31.49 -1.80
C ASP A 504 23.33 31.38 -2.47
N GLU A 505 23.44 31.06 -3.75
CA GLU A 505 22.35 30.79 -4.68
C GLU A 505 21.56 29.58 -4.17
N PHE A 506 20.30 29.79 -3.79
CA PHE A 506 19.36 28.69 -3.57
C PHE A 506 19.13 28.00 -4.92
N VAL A 507 19.87 26.94 -5.18
CA VAL A 507 19.59 25.98 -6.24
C VAL A 507 18.30 25.26 -5.85
N LEU A 508 17.18 25.79 -6.31
CA LEU A 508 16.00 24.97 -6.58
C LEU A 508 16.37 24.16 -7.81
N ASP A 509 16.62 22.86 -7.63
CA ASP A 509 16.63 21.91 -8.74
C ASP A 509 15.20 21.87 -9.30
N GLU A 510 14.91 22.80 -10.20
CA GLU A 510 13.84 22.68 -11.17
C GLU A 510 14.22 21.50 -12.07
N GLU A 511 13.63 20.33 -11.80
CA GLU A 511 13.52 19.31 -12.83
C GLU A 511 12.73 19.94 -13.98
N ASN A 512 13.46 20.30 -15.04
CA ASN A 512 12.91 20.70 -16.33
C ASN A 512 12.08 19.54 -16.89
N GLU A 513 10.79 19.49 -16.55
CA GLU A 513 9.80 18.81 -17.38
C GLU A 513 9.53 19.72 -18.59
N ASP A 514 10.40 19.62 -19.58
CA ASP A 514 10.11 20.07 -20.93
C ASP A 514 8.78 19.44 -21.37
N ASN A 515 7.78 20.31 -21.54
CA ASN A 515 6.48 20.00 -22.13
C ASN A 515 6.66 19.70 -23.62
N ASP A 516 7.27 18.58 -23.95
CA ASP A 516 7.08 17.95 -25.25
C ASP A 516 5.85 17.05 -25.16
N VAL A 517 4.69 17.66 -25.44
CA VAL A 517 3.45 16.96 -25.77
C VAL A 517 3.67 16.17 -27.06
N ILE A 518 4.31 15.01 -26.93
CA ILE A 518 4.31 13.99 -27.97
C ILE A 518 2.97 13.27 -27.84
N ASN A 519 2.08 13.54 -28.79
CA ASN A 519 0.84 12.80 -29.00
C ASN A 519 1.15 11.32 -29.22
N TYR A 520 1.20 10.53 -28.15
CA TYR A 520 1.17 9.08 -28.24
C TYR A 520 -0.25 8.64 -28.62
N ALA A 521 -0.33 7.84 -29.68
CA ALA A 521 -1.59 7.31 -30.19
C ALA A 521 -2.35 6.49 -29.11
N PRO A 522 -3.69 6.44 -29.14
CA PRO A 522 -4.54 5.86 -28.07
C PRO A 522 -4.53 4.32 -28.00
N ASP A 523 -3.52 3.66 -28.55
CA ASP A 523 -3.60 2.25 -28.97
C ASP A 523 -3.22 1.22 -27.87
N GLN A 524 -3.28 1.57 -26.57
CA GLN A 524 -2.97 0.63 -25.46
C GLN A 524 -4.03 0.53 -24.35
N LEU A 525 -5.24 1.05 -24.58
CA LEU A 525 -6.28 1.21 -23.55
C LEU A 525 -7.12 -0.05 -23.25
N ILE A 526 -6.82 -1.21 -23.84
CA ILE A 526 -7.79 -2.32 -23.93
C ILE A 526 -7.49 -3.49 -22.97
N ASP A 527 -6.28 -3.64 -22.43
CA ASP A 527 -5.97 -4.80 -21.59
C ASP A 527 -6.38 -4.66 -20.11
N GLU A 528 -6.67 -3.44 -19.62
CA GLU A 528 -7.11 -3.25 -18.22
C GLU A 528 -8.63 -3.43 -18.00
N ILE A 529 -9.45 -3.33 -19.04
CA ILE A 529 -10.93 -3.32 -18.90
C ILE A 529 -11.51 -4.74 -18.72
N LEU A 530 -10.78 -5.79 -19.12
CA LEU A 530 -11.24 -7.17 -18.93
C LEU A 530 -11.08 -7.70 -17.51
N PHE A 531 -10.26 -7.07 -16.66
CA PHE A 531 -10.04 -7.51 -15.28
C PHE A 531 -10.82 -6.72 -14.22
N ASP A 532 -11.30 -5.51 -14.55
CA ASP A 532 -11.90 -4.58 -13.58
C ASP A 532 -13.41 -4.34 -13.75
N ALA A 533 -14.03 -4.94 -14.77
CA ALA A 533 -15.49 -4.97 -14.92
C ALA A 533 -16.22 -5.76 -13.81
N GLN A 534 -15.48 -6.43 -12.92
CA GLN A 534 -16.02 -7.19 -11.78
C GLN A 534 -16.06 -6.40 -10.45
N SER A 535 -15.62 -5.13 -10.43
CA SER A 535 -15.62 -4.33 -9.18
C SER A 535 -16.94 -3.59 -8.90
N ASP A 536 -17.86 -3.52 -9.86
CA ASP A 536 -19.23 -3.06 -9.64
C ASP A 536 -20.13 -4.28 -9.39
N GLY A 537 -20.00 -4.90 -8.20
CA GLY A 537 -21.07 -5.63 -7.51
C GLY A 537 -21.86 -6.71 -8.25
N VAL A 538 -21.30 -7.38 -9.25
CA VAL A 538 -21.80 -8.66 -9.74
C VAL A 538 -20.59 -9.58 -9.87
N SER A 539 -20.46 -10.47 -8.90
CA SER A 539 -19.57 -11.61 -9.03
C SER A 539 -20.01 -12.40 -10.27
N ASP A 540 -19.09 -12.83 -11.12
CA ASP A 540 -19.41 -13.87 -12.11
C ASP A 540 -19.83 -15.20 -11.42
N ASP A 541 -19.74 -15.27 -10.07
CA ASP A 541 -20.27 -16.34 -9.22
C ASP A 541 -21.63 -16.03 -8.56
N ASP A 542 -22.35 -14.98 -8.98
CA ASP A 542 -23.76 -14.86 -8.59
C ASP A 542 -24.58 -15.92 -9.34
N GLU A 543 -24.78 -17.07 -8.68
CA GLU A 543 -25.79 -18.10 -9.00
C GLU A 543 -27.23 -17.56 -9.11
N ASN A 544 -27.44 -16.24 -9.00
CA ASN A 544 -28.70 -15.55 -9.17
C ASN A 544 -28.97 -15.03 -10.60
N ILE A 545 -28.11 -15.31 -11.59
CA ILE A 545 -28.49 -15.22 -13.02
C ILE A 545 -29.25 -16.50 -13.40
N LEU A 546 -30.40 -16.72 -12.75
CA LEU A 546 -31.34 -17.76 -13.14
C LEU A 546 -32.08 -17.30 -14.42
N ASN A 547 -31.81 -18.02 -15.50
CA ASN A 547 -32.62 -18.14 -16.73
C ASN A 547 -32.64 -16.94 -17.70
N SER A 548 -31.49 -16.47 -18.17
CA SER A 548 -31.44 -15.65 -19.40
C SER A 548 -30.67 -16.37 -20.52
N THR A 549 -31.34 -16.64 -21.64
CA THR A 549 -30.69 -16.99 -22.90
C THR A 549 -29.81 -15.82 -23.34
N LYS A 550 -28.49 -16.02 -23.32
CA LYS A 550 -27.53 -15.02 -23.79
C LYS A 550 -27.61 -14.97 -25.32
N SER A 551 -27.93 -13.82 -25.89
CA SER A 551 -27.79 -13.56 -27.32
C SER A 551 -26.77 -12.44 -27.52
N ASP A 552 -25.56 -12.77 -27.95
CA ASP A 552 -24.57 -11.76 -28.32
C ASP A 552 -25.01 -11.08 -29.62
N PHE A 553 -25.18 -9.76 -29.59
CA PHE A 553 -25.42 -8.97 -30.78
C PHE A 553 -24.17 -8.12 -31.03
N ASN A 554 -23.36 -8.47 -32.03
CA ASN A 554 -22.12 -7.77 -32.39
C ASN A 554 -21.17 -7.46 -31.21
N GLY A 555 -20.98 -8.41 -30.30
CA GLY A 555 -20.09 -8.24 -29.13
C GLY A 555 -20.65 -7.36 -28.01
N ILE A 556 -21.91 -6.95 -28.09
CA ILE A 556 -22.62 -6.22 -27.04
C ILE A 556 -23.44 -7.21 -26.20
N ARG A 557 -23.23 -7.17 -24.89
CA ARG A 557 -24.01 -7.97 -23.94
C ARG A 557 -25.40 -7.38 -23.78
N ILE A 558 -26.40 -8.11 -24.25
CA ILE A 558 -27.82 -7.76 -24.15
C ILE A 558 -28.55 -8.91 -23.47
N VAL A 559 -29.43 -8.59 -22.54
CA VAL A 559 -30.12 -9.59 -21.70
C VAL A 559 -31.62 -9.54 -21.95
N ASP A 560 -32.27 -10.72 -22.02
CA ASP A 560 -33.72 -10.82 -22.23
C ASP A 560 -34.50 -10.51 -20.94
N ASN A 561 -33.98 -10.94 -19.79
CA ASN A 561 -34.56 -10.72 -18.46
C ASN A 561 -33.50 -10.21 -17.48
N ILE A 562 -33.93 -9.36 -16.55
CA ILE A 562 -33.08 -8.75 -15.53
C ILE A 562 -33.75 -8.85 -14.17
N ASN A 563 -32.95 -9.01 -13.12
CA ASN A 563 -33.44 -8.92 -11.75
C ASN A 563 -33.98 -7.50 -11.50
N LEU A 564 -35.15 -7.39 -10.87
CA LEU A 564 -35.80 -6.12 -10.54
C LEU A 564 -34.90 -5.21 -9.69
N ALA A 565 -34.01 -5.78 -8.86
CA ALA A 565 -33.10 -5.03 -8.01
C ALA A 565 -32.09 -4.17 -8.80
N ILE A 566 -31.60 -4.67 -9.95
CA ILE A 566 -30.57 -4.00 -10.77
C ILE A 566 -31.16 -3.27 -11.99
N ARG A 567 -32.49 -3.20 -12.10
CA ARG A 567 -33.18 -2.65 -13.27
C ARG A 567 -32.82 -1.21 -13.62
N LYS A 568 -32.43 -0.41 -12.62
CA LYS A 568 -32.01 0.99 -12.83
C LYS A 568 -30.70 1.11 -13.61
N SER A 569 -29.86 0.07 -13.61
CA SER A 569 -28.58 0.03 -14.32
C SER A 569 -28.68 -0.42 -15.77
N TYR A 570 -29.90 -0.68 -16.26
CA TYR A 570 -30.15 -1.12 -17.62
C TYR A 570 -31.13 -0.19 -18.34
N PHE A 571 -30.88 0.06 -19.62
CA PHE A 571 -31.83 0.62 -20.54
C PHE A 571 -32.71 -0.47 -21.14
N LYS A 572 -34.00 -0.18 -21.29
CA LYS A 572 -34.93 -1.01 -22.05
C LYS A 572 -34.84 -0.63 -23.52
N VAL A 573 -34.43 -1.56 -24.38
CA VAL A 573 -34.27 -1.35 -25.82
C VAL A 573 -35.15 -2.31 -26.61
N LYS A 574 -35.64 -1.89 -27.77
CA LYS A 574 -36.45 -2.74 -28.67
C LYS A 574 -35.56 -3.18 -29.84
N ILE A 575 -35.30 -4.48 -29.97
CA ILE A 575 -34.49 -5.07 -31.04
C ILE A 575 -35.32 -6.16 -31.71
N ASN A 576 -35.57 -6.02 -33.02
CA ASN A 576 -36.36 -6.98 -33.82
C ASN A 576 -37.71 -7.34 -33.16
N ASP A 577 -38.45 -6.31 -32.75
CA ASP A 577 -39.72 -6.40 -32.00
C ASP A 577 -39.69 -7.02 -30.61
N ASN A 578 -38.53 -7.53 -30.16
CA ASN A 578 -38.34 -8.04 -28.81
C ASN A 578 -37.80 -6.95 -27.89
N ILE A 579 -38.32 -6.93 -26.66
CA ILE A 579 -37.78 -6.09 -25.59
C ILE A 579 -36.53 -6.77 -25.04
N LYS A 580 -35.42 -6.03 -25.01
CA LYS A 580 -34.18 -6.47 -24.39
C LYS A 580 -33.62 -5.39 -23.47
N TYR A 581 -32.64 -5.75 -22.65
CA TYR A 581 -32.02 -4.88 -21.66
C TYR A 581 -30.53 -4.70 -21.95
N LEU A 582 -30.09 -3.44 -22.03
CA LEU A 582 -28.71 -3.03 -22.29
C LEU A 582 -28.14 -2.35 -21.05
N HIS A 583 -27.00 -2.80 -20.54
CA HIS A 583 -26.37 -2.15 -19.39
C HIS A 583 -25.91 -0.73 -19.72
N LYS A 584 -26.10 0.24 -18.81
CA LYS A 584 -25.77 1.66 -19.03
C LYS A 584 -24.28 1.90 -19.28
N GLN A 585 -23.39 1.12 -18.68
CA GLN A 585 -21.95 1.16 -19.00
C GLN A 585 -21.67 0.74 -20.45
N SER A 586 -22.37 -0.28 -20.95
CA SER A 586 -22.24 -0.73 -22.34
C SER A 586 -22.74 0.34 -23.32
N ALA A 587 -23.77 1.10 -22.94
CA ALA A 587 -24.23 2.26 -23.71
C ALA A 587 -23.17 3.37 -23.79
N CYS A 588 -22.42 3.64 -22.72
CA CYS A 588 -21.29 4.59 -22.76
C CYS A 588 -20.23 4.17 -23.78
N TRP A 589 -19.89 2.88 -23.78
CA TRP A 589 -18.93 2.32 -24.72
C TRP A 589 -19.40 2.50 -26.18
N LEU A 590 -20.67 2.27 -26.47
CA LEU A 590 -21.26 2.46 -27.81
C LEU A 590 -21.18 3.90 -28.32
N GLN A 591 -21.32 4.89 -27.45
CA GLN A 591 -21.23 6.30 -27.85
C GLN A 591 -19.78 6.76 -27.98
N SER A 592 -18.84 6.16 -27.24
CA SER A 592 -17.41 6.43 -27.35
C SER A 592 -16.78 5.89 -28.65
N SER A 593 -17.42 4.90 -29.32
CA SER A 593 -16.89 4.22 -30.50
C SER A 593 -16.98 4.97 -31.83
N GLN A 594 -17.09 6.31 -31.84
CA GLN A 594 -16.66 7.07 -33.03
C GLN A 594 -15.14 6.97 -33.26
N ILE A 595 -14.38 6.40 -32.33
CA ILE A 595 -13.01 5.93 -32.55
C ILE A 595 -13.05 4.46 -32.98
N THR A 596 -13.15 4.23 -34.28
CA THR A 596 -12.92 2.90 -34.87
C THR A 596 -11.46 2.49 -34.65
N LYS A 597 -11.19 1.70 -33.61
CA LYS A 597 -10.03 0.78 -33.58
C LYS A 597 -10.29 -0.29 -32.54
N LEU A 598 -10.60 -1.50 -33.02
CA LEU A 598 -10.40 -2.73 -32.26
C LEU A 598 -8.94 -2.75 -31.80
N SER A 599 -8.66 -3.22 -30.57
CA SER A 599 -7.27 -3.52 -30.19
C SER A 599 -6.64 -4.41 -31.24
N SER A 600 -5.34 -4.24 -31.48
CA SER A 600 -4.54 -5.14 -32.33
C SER A 600 -4.79 -6.61 -31.99
N ASP A 601 -4.97 -6.91 -30.69
CA ASP A 601 -5.21 -8.27 -30.19
C ASP A 601 -6.67 -8.78 -30.38
N ARG A 602 -7.65 -7.89 -30.59
CA ARG A 602 -9.00 -8.30 -31.03
C ARG A 602 -9.08 -8.41 -32.54
N LEU A 603 -8.38 -7.55 -33.27
CA LEU A 603 -8.24 -7.63 -34.72
C LEU A 603 -7.59 -8.97 -35.12
N SER A 604 -6.54 -9.40 -34.41
CA SER A 604 -5.86 -10.68 -34.65
C SER A 604 -6.79 -11.88 -34.43
N ARG A 605 -7.58 -11.90 -33.35
CA ARG A 605 -8.53 -12.99 -33.08
C ARG A 605 -9.68 -13.04 -34.08
N VAL A 606 -10.18 -11.88 -34.51
CA VAL A 606 -11.21 -11.80 -35.55
C VAL A 606 -10.64 -12.27 -36.91
N MET A 607 -9.41 -11.88 -37.25
CA MET A 607 -8.73 -12.34 -38.47
C MET A 607 -8.45 -13.85 -38.44
N GLN A 608 -8.07 -14.41 -37.29
CA GLN A 608 -7.86 -15.85 -37.11
C GLN A 608 -9.17 -16.66 -37.23
N GLN A 609 -10.32 -16.09 -36.85
CA GLN A 609 -11.62 -16.73 -37.01
C GLN A 609 -12.10 -16.70 -38.47
N THR A 610 -11.75 -15.68 -39.25
CA THR A 610 -12.06 -15.61 -40.68
C THR A 610 -11.17 -16.50 -41.56
N SER A 611 -9.98 -16.89 -41.11
CA SER A 611 -9.09 -17.79 -41.86
C SER A 611 -9.42 -19.29 -41.74
N GLY A 612 -10.52 -19.66 -41.06
CA GLY A 612 -10.96 -21.05 -40.90
C GLY A 612 -12.13 -21.48 -41.79
N HIS A 613 -12.59 -20.61 -42.68
CA HIS A 613 -13.62 -20.91 -43.68
C HIS A 613 -13.14 -20.50 -45.07
N ASP A 614 -12.20 -21.27 -45.61
CA ASP A 614 -12.04 -21.51 -47.04
C ASP A 614 -11.83 -23.01 -47.27
#